data_AF-X0RV26-F1
#
_entry.id   AF-X0RV26-F1
#
_cell.length_a   1.000
_cell.length_b   1.000
_cell.length_c   1.000
_cell.angle_alpha   90.00
_cell.angle_beta   90.00
_cell.angle_gamma   90.00
#
_symmetry.space_group_name_H-M   'P 1'
#
loop_
_entity.id
_entity.type
_entity.pdbx_description
1 polymer ?
#
loop_
_entity_poly.entity_id
_entity_poly.type
_entity_poly.pdbx_seq_one_letter_code
_entity_poly.pdbx_strand_id
1 'polypeptide(L)'
;MSSSVQKLLIVIAAAEDADRLLDRMTEAGHPATKISSTGGFLRRGNVTLLSGVEADAVDTVLAMVRAECRPREEYIPVQALPFP
;
A
#
# COMPACT_ATOMS: atom_id res chain seq x y z
N MET A 1 -26.97 17.56 -5.04
CA MET A 1 -26.16 16.33 -4.88
C MET A 1 -24.93 16.50 -5.75
N SER A 2 -23.82 16.93 -5.14
CA SER A 2 -22.56 17.14 -5.84
C SER A 2 -22.03 15.78 -6.30
N SER A 3 -21.68 15.64 -7.58
CA SER A 3 -21.01 14.45 -8.08
C SER A 3 -19.58 14.46 -7.53
N SER A 4 -19.36 13.79 -6.40
CA SER A 4 -18.01 13.50 -5.91
C SER A 4 -17.37 12.49 -6.87
N VAL A 5 -16.34 12.93 -7.59
CA VAL A 5 -15.57 12.03 -8.44
C VAL A 5 -14.69 11.19 -7.53
N GLN A 6 -15.15 9.96 -7.25
CA GLN A 6 -14.41 8.99 -6.47
C GLN A 6 -13.34 8.31 -7.34
N LYS A 7 -12.13 8.20 -6.80
CA LYS A 7 -11.02 7.43 -7.34
C LYS A 7 -10.84 6.18 -6.48
N LEU A 8 -10.48 5.07 -7.11
CA LEU A 8 -10.05 3.88 -6.40
C LEU A 8 -8.52 3.83 -6.40
N LEU A 9 -7.94 3.86 -5.22
CA LEU A 9 -6.52 3.57 -4.99
C LEU A 9 -6.34 2.08 -4.73
N ILE A 10 -5.39 1.48 -5.45
CA ILE A 10 -4.92 0.12 -5.23
C ILE A 10 -3.44 0.22 -4.86
N VAL A 11 -3.11 -0.02 -3.60
CA VAL A 11 -1.75 0.10 -3.08
C VAL A 11 -1.23 -1.28 -2.73
N ILE A 12 -0.11 -1.68 -3.32
CA ILE A 12 0.59 -2.94 -2.99
C ILE A 12 1.83 -2.56 -2.18
N ALA A 13 1.91 -3.03 -0.94
CA ALA A 13 2.99 -2.70 -0.02
C ALA A 13 3.47 -3.94 0.76
N ALA A 14 4.66 -3.84 1.36
CA ALA A 14 5.11 -4.81 2.35
C ALA A 14 4.15 -4.82 3.54
N ALA A 15 3.94 -5.98 4.17
CA ALA A 15 2.94 -6.13 5.23
C ALA A 15 3.12 -5.13 6.38
N GLU A 16 4.36 -4.94 6.85
CA GLU A 16 4.71 -4.00 7.91
C GLU A 16 4.41 -2.53 7.55
N ASP A 17 4.61 -2.15 6.29
CA ASP A 17 4.37 -0.79 5.82
C ASP A 17 2.88 -0.55 5.58
N ALA A 18 2.16 -1.58 5.12
CA ALA A 18 0.73 -1.51 4.88
C ALA A 18 -0.04 -1.30 6.18
N ASP A 19 0.40 -1.88 7.30
CA ASP A 19 -0.24 -1.65 8.61
C ASP A 19 -0.07 -0.20 9.08
N ARG A 20 1.15 0.34 9.02
CA ARG A 20 1.40 1.76 9.36
C ARG A 20 0.64 2.72 8.44
N LEU A 21 0.61 2.42 7.14
CA LEU A 21 -0.13 3.21 6.16
C LEU A 21 -1.64 3.15 6.44
N LEU A 22 -2.20 1.99 6.76
CA LEU A 22 -3.62 1.82 7.06
C LEU A 22 -4.04 2.65 8.28
N ASP A 23 -3.24 2.63 9.35
CA ASP A 23 -3.49 3.43 10.55
C ASP A 23 -3.50 4.93 10.21
N ARG A 24 -2.46 5.41 9.49
CA ARG A 24 -2.36 6.81 9.05
C ARG A 24 -3.50 7.25 8.13
N MET A 25 -3.84 6.41 7.16
CA MET A 25 -4.94 6.70 6.24
C MET A 25 -6.27 6.76 7.00
N THR A 26 -6.48 5.88 7.99
CA THR A 26 -7.70 5.88 8.82
C THR A 26 -7.77 7.14 9.69
N GLU A 27 -6.67 7.54 10.34
CA GLU A 27 -6.57 8.80 11.10
C GLU A 27 -6.86 10.03 10.23
N ALA A 28 -6.46 10.01 8.95
CA ALA A 28 -6.69 11.08 7.99
C ALA A 28 -8.08 11.05 7.33
N GLY A 29 -8.96 10.11 7.69
CA GLY A 29 -10.31 10.00 7.14
C GLY A 29 -10.40 9.30 5.78
N HIS A 30 -9.40 8.49 5.43
CA HIS A 30 -9.32 7.71 4.20
C HIS A 30 -9.30 6.20 4.49
N PRO A 31 -10.42 5.59 4.94
CA PRO A 31 -10.43 4.17 5.27
C PRO A 31 -10.09 3.30 4.06
N ALA A 32 -9.49 2.14 4.32
CA ALA A 32 -9.10 1.19 3.28
C ALA A 32 -9.45 -0.25 3.69
N THR A 33 -9.69 -1.10 2.69
CA THR A 33 -9.83 -2.55 2.86
C THR A 33 -8.49 -3.21 2.67
N LYS A 34 -8.04 -3.99 3.65
CA LYS A 34 -6.80 -4.76 3.62
C LYS A 34 -7.03 -6.17 3.07
N ILE A 35 -6.25 -6.57 2.07
CA ILE A 35 -6.26 -7.90 1.47
C ILE A 35 -4.86 -8.50 1.55
N SER A 36 -4.74 -9.68 2.15
CA SER A 36 -3.49 -10.46 2.10
C SER A 36 -3.23 -10.90 0.65
N SER A 37 -2.05 -10.57 0.12
CA SER A 37 -1.66 -10.88 -1.25
C SER A 37 -0.25 -11.47 -1.32
N THR A 38 0.14 -12.02 -2.46
CA THR A 38 1.48 -12.60 -2.64
C THR A 38 2.08 -12.07 -3.94
N GLY A 39 3.33 -11.60 -3.87
CA GLY A 39 4.04 -11.13 -5.06
C GLY A 39 4.45 -12.30 -5.98
N GLY A 40 4.28 -12.15 -7.29
CA GLY A 40 4.54 -13.25 -8.24
C GLY A 40 6.02 -13.64 -8.39
N PHE A 41 6.95 -12.71 -8.15
CA PHE A 41 8.38 -12.92 -8.40
C PHE A 41 9.08 -13.58 -7.21
N LEU A 42 9.12 -12.89 -6.06
CA LEU A 42 9.77 -13.40 -4.85
C LEU A 42 8.89 -14.38 -4.06
N ARG A 43 7.62 -14.57 -4.46
CA ARG A 43 6.59 -15.34 -3.73
C ARG A 43 6.46 -14.95 -2.25
N ARG A 44 6.86 -13.71 -1.91
CA ARG A 44 6.74 -13.15 -0.56
C ARG A 44 5.33 -12.61 -0.35
N GLY A 45 4.86 -12.76 0.89
CA GLY A 45 3.59 -12.19 1.33
C GLY A 45 3.67 -10.66 1.30
N ASN A 46 2.70 -10.05 0.63
CA ASN A 46 2.49 -8.62 0.56
C ASN A 46 1.07 -8.31 1.08
N VAL A 47 0.73 -7.04 1.09
CA VAL A 47 -0.63 -6.58 1.36
C VAL A 47 -1.08 -5.67 0.23
N THR A 48 -2.33 -5.84 -0.16
CA THR A 48 -3.03 -4.92 -1.06
C THR A 48 -4.07 -4.13 -0.27
N LEU A 49 -3.95 -2.80 -0.27
CA LEU A 49 -4.95 -1.90 0.28
C LEU A 49 -5.83 -1.35 -0.85
N LEU A 50 -7.14 -1.37 -0.65
CA LEU A 50 -8.15 -0.78 -1.54
C LEU A 50 -8.84 0.37 -0.82
N SER A 51 -8.77 1.59 -1.37
CA SER A 51 -9.40 2.77 -0.75
C SER A 51 -10.10 3.62 -1.80
N GLY A 52 -11.37 3.94 -1.55
CA GLY A 52 -12.11 4.94 -2.31
C GLY A 52 -11.81 6.31 -1.73
N VAL A 53 -11.37 7.25 -2.57
CA VAL A 53 -11.05 8.62 -2.15
C VAL A 53 -11.63 9.63 -3.13
N GLU A 54 -11.89 10.83 -2.64
CA GLU A 54 -12.19 11.98 -3.50
C GLU A 54 -11.00 12.30 -4.40
N ALA A 55 -11.27 12.80 -5.60
CA ALA A 55 -10.23 13.10 -6.59
C ALA A 55 -9.17 14.12 -6.09
N ASP A 56 -9.56 15.06 -5.23
CA ASP A 56 -8.67 16.07 -4.62
C ASP A 56 -7.82 15.50 -3.47
N ALA A 57 -8.26 14.41 -2.84
CA ALA A 57 -7.54 13.73 -1.77
C ALA A 57 -6.46 12.75 -2.28
N VAL A 58 -6.45 12.42 -3.58
CA VAL A 58 -5.50 11.45 -4.17
C VAL A 58 -4.05 11.82 -3.86
N ASP A 59 -3.65 13.07 -4.06
CA ASP A 59 -2.26 13.50 -3.85
C ASP A 59 -1.84 13.41 -2.39
N THR A 60 -2.76 13.72 -1.47
CA THR A 60 -2.58 13.55 -0.02
C THR A 60 -2.33 12.08 0.32
N VAL A 61 -3.14 11.16 -0.21
CA VAL A 61 -2.95 9.72 0.04
C VAL A 61 -1.64 9.22 -0.57
N LEU A 62 -1.30 9.65 -1.79
CA LEU A 62 -0.01 9.31 -2.42
C LEU A 62 1.19 9.84 -1.63
N ALA A 63 1.07 11.00 -0.97
CA ALA A 63 2.11 11.52 -0.08
C ALA A 63 2.31 10.62 1.14
N MET A 64 1.22 10.12 1.75
CA MET A 64 1.30 9.15 2.85
C MET A 64 1.94 7.83 2.39
N VAL A 65 1.56 7.31 1.21
CA VAL A 65 2.19 6.10 0.64
C VAL A 65 3.70 6.30 0.47
N ARG A 66 4.14 7.44 -0.06
CA ARG A 66 5.58 7.74 -0.21
C ARG A 66 6.31 7.89 1.12
N ALA A 67 5.62 8.37 2.16
CA ALA A 67 6.21 8.54 3.48
C ALA A 67 6.42 7.18 4.17
N GLU A 68 5.43 6.29 4.11
CA GLU A 68 5.39 5.03 4.87
C GLU A 68 5.98 3.83 4.12
N CYS A 69 5.82 3.76 2.79
CA CYS A 69 6.22 2.63 1.94
C CYS A 69 7.50 2.94 1.16
N ARG A 70 8.59 3.27 1.86
CA ARG A 70 9.84 3.64 1.20
C ARG A 70 10.58 2.41 0.67
N PRO A 71 11.22 2.51 -0.51
CA PRO A 71 12.18 1.51 -0.94
C PRO A 71 13.30 1.38 0.10
N ARG A 72 13.68 0.14 0.41
CA ARG A 72 14.76 -0.17 1.34
C ARG A 72 15.67 -1.23 0.74
N GLU A 73 16.95 -1.10 1.02
CA GLU A 73 17.90 -2.18 0.74
C GLU A 73 17.77 -3.22 1.85
N GLU A 74 17.49 -4.46 1.47
CA GLU A 74 17.44 -5.60 2.38
C GLU A 74 18.57 -6.56 2.03
N TYR A 75 19.27 -7.04 3.06
CA TYR A 75 20.19 -8.16 2.92
C TYR A 75 19.38 -9.44 2.76
N ILE A 76 19.41 -10.02 1.56
CA ILE A 76 18.73 -11.28 1.27
C ILE A 76 19.79 -12.39 1.25
N PRO A 77 19.68 -13.43 2.09
CA PRO A 77 20.59 -14.58 2.01
C PRO A 77 20.43 -15.26 0.65
N VAL A 78 21.53 -15.71 0.05
CA VAL A 78 21.55 -16.31 -1.30
C VAL A 78 20.54 -17.45 -1.44
N GLN A 79 20.33 -18.23 -0.38
CA GLN A 79 19.38 -19.34 -0.33
C GLN A 79 17.90 -18.91 -0.44
N ALA A 80 17.60 -17.63 -0.22
CA ALA A 80 16.24 -17.07 -0.31
C ALA A 80 15.95 -16.40 -1.67
N LEU A 81 16.88 -16.47 -2.63
CA LEU A 81 16.65 -15.99 -3.98
C LEU A 81 15.83 -17.02 -4.78
N PRO A 82 14.87 -16.58 -5.62
CA PRO A 82 14.07 -17.49 -6.43
C PRO A 82 14.81 -18.02 -7.68
N PHE A 83 16.13 -17.80 -7.77
CA PHE A 83 17.00 -18.22 -8.87
C PHE A 83 18.27 -18.87 -8.30
N PRO A 84 18.93 -19.77 -9.06
CA PRO A 84 20.18 -20.42 -8.66
C PRO A 84 21.36 -19.45 -8.53
#